data_AF-A0A8T4VQX9-F1
#
_entry.id   AF-A0A8T4VQX9-F1
#
_cell.length_a   1.000
_cell.length_b   1.000
_cell.length_c   1.000
_cell.angle_alpha   90.00
_cell.angle_beta   90.00
_cell.angle_gamma   90.00
#
_symmetry.space_group_name_H-M   'P 1'
#
loop_
_entity.id
_entity.type
_entity.pdbx_description
1 polymer ?
#
loop_
_entity_poly.entity_id
_entity_poly.type
_entity_poly.pdbx_seq_one_letter_code
_entity_poly.pdbx_strand_id
1 'polypeptide(L)'
;NWVRFGRESRFALDEQRAAVTQTIPGHHRLKAGSEDAGTAVDLVEALGSEIDSFPFGAATESFGPTVDDSVRIVHSKPTGEEFALGRGTVTDRTVSKQRITVTRELSSSGRYDAIGTRREPGDTATTRFAEGRWWYPTVYRGESGTPKGTYVNIATPVEVFPTEIRYMDLYIDVIKRPDGTVNIVDQDELGAAIDAGHVPEVVADRATGVAQKVADVLRS
;
A
#
# COMPACT_ATOMS: atom_id res chain seq x y z
N ASN A 1 4.35 -13.36 -21.79
CA ASN A 1 3.59 -12.85 -20.63
C ASN A 1 4.51 -12.68 -19.45
N TRP A 2 4.48 -11.50 -18.83
CA TRP A 2 5.16 -11.23 -17.57
C TRP A 2 4.18 -11.47 -16.42
N VAL A 3 4.64 -12.08 -15.33
CA VAL A 3 3.86 -12.28 -14.11
C VAL A 3 4.47 -11.41 -13.02
N ARG A 4 3.65 -10.62 -12.33
CA ARG A 4 4.10 -9.82 -11.19
C ARG A 4 3.68 -10.52 -9.90
N PHE A 5 4.66 -10.88 -9.08
CA PHE A 5 4.39 -11.37 -7.73
C PHE A 5 4.08 -10.21 -6.80
N GLY A 6 2.97 -10.33 -6.06
CA GLY A 6 2.65 -9.49 -4.92
C GLY A 6 3.16 -10.11 -3.63
N ARG A 7 2.91 -9.42 -2.51
CA ARG A 7 3.41 -9.85 -1.19
C ARG A 7 3.02 -11.28 -0.81
N GLU A 8 1.75 -11.66 -0.98
CA GLU A 8 1.28 -13.01 -0.62
C GLU A 8 2.05 -14.09 -1.40
N SER A 9 2.30 -13.87 -2.70
CA SER A 9 3.07 -14.81 -3.52
C SER A 9 4.53 -14.91 -3.05
N ARG A 10 5.16 -13.79 -2.71
CA ARG A 10 6.54 -13.79 -2.19
C ARG A 10 6.66 -14.55 -0.87
N PHE A 11 5.69 -14.38 0.02
CA PHE A 11 5.68 -15.08 1.32
C PHE A 11 5.35 -16.57 1.15
N ALA A 12 4.45 -16.94 0.24
CA ALA A 12 4.23 -18.35 -0.11
C ALA A 12 5.50 -19.00 -0.69
N LEU A 13 6.28 -18.27 -1.49
CA LEU A 13 7.58 -18.74 -1.98
C LEU A 13 8.62 -18.86 -0.86
N ASP A 14 8.61 -17.95 0.13
CA ASP A 14 9.44 -18.07 1.34
C ASP A 14 9.11 -19.36 2.09
N GLU A 15 7.83 -19.68 2.28
CA GLU A 15 7.37 -20.91 2.96
C GLU A 15 7.86 -22.18 2.24
N GLN A 16 7.73 -22.23 0.90
CA GLN A 16 8.23 -23.36 0.12
C GLN A 16 9.74 -23.52 0.22
N ARG A 17 10.48 -22.39 0.27
CA ARG A 17 11.94 -22.40 0.40
C ARG A 17 12.38 -22.84 1.80
N ALA A 18 11.69 -22.38 2.83
CA ALA A 18 11.95 -22.71 4.24
C ALA A 18 11.86 -24.22 4.52
N ALA A 19 11.07 -24.96 3.73
CA ALA A 19 10.98 -26.42 3.84
C ALA A 19 12.28 -27.16 3.42
N VAL A 20 13.21 -26.48 2.75
CA VAL A 20 14.43 -27.08 2.18
C VAL A 20 15.69 -26.45 2.75
N THR A 21 15.67 -25.16 3.11
CA THR A 21 16.84 -24.44 3.61
C THR A 21 16.46 -23.23 4.44
N GLN A 22 17.41 -22.75 5.24
CA GLN A 22 17.25 -21.54 6.07
C GLN A 22 16.70 -20.40 5.21
N THR A 23 15.55 -19.86 5.62
CA THR A 23 14.86 -18.78 4.92
C THR A 23 14.29 -17.81 5.94
N ILE A 24 14.73 -16.56 5.93
CA ILE A 24 14.18 -15.56 6.85
C ILE A 24 12.79 -15.09 6.41
N PRO A 25 11.91 -14.65 7.33
CA PRO A 25 10.60 -14.10 6.97
C PRO A 25 10.72 -12.90 6.02
N GLY A 26 10.09 -12.98 4.84
CA GLY A 26 10.16 -11.96 3.82
C GLY A 26 11.45 -11.98 2.98
N HIS A 27 12.12 -13.13 2.86
CA HIS A 27 13.29 -13.32 1.99
C HIS A 27 13.05 -12.73 0.60
N HIS A 28 12.06 -13.22 -0.15
CA HIS A 28 11.79 -12.73 -1.51
C HIS A 28 11.34 -11.26 -1.52
N ARG A 29 10.67 -10.82 -0.45
CA ARG A 29 10.22 -9.43 -0.27
C ARG A 29 11.39 -8.45 -0.10
N LEU A 30 12.41 -8.82 0.67
CA LEU A 30 13.62 -8.02 0.87
C LEU A 30 14.48 -8.01 -0.39
N LYS A 31 14.72 -9.18 -0.98
CA LYS A 31 15.52 -9.31 -2.21
C LYS A 31 14.92 -8.54 -3.39
N ALA A 32 13.59 -8.41 -3.44
CA ALA A 32 12.92 -7.62 -4.48
C ALA A 32 13.14 -6.10 -4.35
N GLY A 33 13.68 -5.61 -3.21
CA GLY A 33 13.83 -4.18 -2.97
C GLY A 33 15.12 -3.56 -3.50
N SER A 34 16.25 -4.24 -3.35
CA SER A 34 17.55 -3.81 -3.88
C SER A 34 18.55 -4.96 -3.85
N GLU A 35 19.64 -4.83 -4.64
CA GLU A 35 20.76 -5.77 -4.61
C GLU A 35 21.44 -5.82 -3.22
N ASP A 36 21.56 -4.67 -2.56
CA ASP A 36 22.11 -4.57 -1.21
C ASP A 36 21.26 -5.32 -0.18
N ALA A 37 19.92 -5.17 -0.24
CA ALA A 37 19.01 -5.93 0.60
C ALA A 37 19.12 -7.43 0.32
N GLY A 38 19.32 -7.82 -0.95
CA GLY A 38 19.60 -9.19 -1.35
C GLY A 38 20.86 -9.76 -0.69
N THR A 39 21.95 -9.01 -0.73
CA THR A 39 23.22 -9.39 -0.10
C THR A 39 23.09 -9.52 1.42
N ALA A 40 22.34 -8.62 2.06
CA ALA A 40 22.08 -8.68 3.49
C ALA A 40 21.25 -9.91 3.89
N VAL A 41 20.24 -10.28 3.10
CA VAL A 41 19.47 -11.52 3.31
C VAL A 41 20.39 -12.74 3.27
N ASP A 42 21.28 -12.81 2.28
CA ASP A 42 22.23 -13.94 2.14
C ASP A 42 23.19 -14.04 3.34
N LEU A 43 23.68 -12.90 3.83
CA LEU A 43 24.51 -12.86 5.03
C LEU A 43 23.74 -13.34 6.27
N VAL A 44 22.53 -12.83 6.49
CA VAL A 44 21.71 -13.18 7.66
C VAL A 44 21.36 -14.68 7.67
N GLU A 45 21.02 -15.24 6.50
CA GLU A 45 20.75 -16.68 6.35
C GLU A 45 22.02 -17.53 6.56
N ALA A 46 23.17 -17.10 6.03
CA ALA A 46 24.44 -17.80 6.23
C ALA A 46 24.89 -17.85 7.70
N LEU A 47 24.51 -16.83 8.49
CA LEU A 47 24.76 -16.79 9.93
C LEU A 47 23.79 -17.67 10.74
N GLY A 48 22.74 -18.22 10.12
CA GLY A 48 21.74 -19.03 10.80
C GLY A 48 20.90 -18.24 11.80
N SER A 49 20.72 -16.93 11.57
CA SER A 49 19.93 -16.08 12.49
C SER A 49 18.47 -16.51 12.51
N GLU A 50 17.89 -16.61 13.71
CA GLU A 50 16.45 -16.82 13.90
C GLU A 50 15.73 -15.47 13.97
N ILE A 51 14.71 -15.30 13.13
CA ILE A 51 13.90 -14.08 13.04
C ILE A 51 12.42 -14.52 12.99
N ASP A 52 11.60 -14.00 13.91
CA ASP A 52 10.22 -14.45 14.08
C ASP A 52 9.26 -13.95 12.98
N SER A 53 9.47 -12.72 12.50
CA SER A 53 8.56 -12.07 11.55
C SER A 53 9.29 -11.08 10.65
N PHE A 54 8.62 -10.61 9.60
CA PHE A 54 9.22 -9.66 8.66
C PHE A 54 9.82 -8.44 9.41
N PRO A 55 11.13 -8.20 9.30
CA PRO A 55 11.83 -7.22 10.14
C PRO A 55 11.68 -5.80 9.57
N PHE A 56 10.45 -5.27 9.49
CA PHE A 56 10.14 -3.97 8.89
C PHE A 56 11.04 -2.83 9.40
N GLY A 57 11.32 -2.81 10.71
CA GLY A 57 12.19 -1.81 11.34
C GLY A 57 13.58 -1.79 10.70
N ALA A 58 14.29 -2.92 10.76
CA ALA A 58 15.63 -3.06 10.18
C ALA A 58 15.62 -2.89 8.65
N ALA A 59 14.63 -3.48 7.97
CA ALA A 59 14.50 -3.36 6.51
C ALA A 59 14.38 -1.90 6.08
N THR A 60 13.54 -1.11 6.76
CA THR A 60 13.35 0.30 6.42
C THR A 60 14.45 1.22 6.90
N GLU A 61 15.21 0.84 7.92
CA GLU A 61 16.35 1.60 8.40
C GLU A 61 17.58 1.45 7.51
N SER A 62 17.83 0.23 7.04
CA SER A 62 19.01 -0.07 6.22
C SER A 62 18.79 0.19 4.74
N PHE A 63 17.59 -0.05 4.23
CA PHE A 63 17.33 -0.04 2.79
C PHE A 63 16.07 0.74 2.40
N GLY A 64 15.08 0.80 3.28
CA GLY A 64 13.82 1.49 2.99
C GLY A 64 13.91 3.01 3.11
N PRO A 65 12.78 3.69 2.88
CA PRO A 65 12.72 5.13 2.97
C PRO A 65 12.63 5.58 4.44
N THR A 66 13.34 6.66 4.74
CA THR A 66 13.38 7.35 6.03
C THR A 66 12.68 8.70 5.95
N VAL A 67 12.54 9.40 7.09
CA VAL A 67 11.92 10.72 7.12
C VAL A 67 12.71 11.67 6.22
N ASP A 68 11.98 12.55 5.51
CA ASP A 68 12.46 13.50 4.50
C ASP A 68 12.80 12.89 3.12
N ASP A 69 12.80 11.56 2.98
CA ASP A 69 12.98 10.92 1.68
C ASP A 69 11.79 11.11 0.75
N SER A 70 12.07 11.16 -0.55
CA SER A 70 11.07 11.21 -1.61
C SER A 70 10.77 9.83 -2.18
N VAL A 71 9.54 9.36 -2.01
CA VAL A 71 9.09 8.05 -2.51
C VAL A 71 8.03 8.19 -3.60
N ARG A 72 8.05 7.28 -4.57
CA ARG A 72 6.97 7.15 -5.55
C ARG A 72 5.83 6.30 -5.00
N ILE A 73 4.60 6.64 -5.34
CA ILE A 73 3.45 5.76 -5.09
C ILE A 73 3.10 5.09 -6.42
N VAL A 74 3.35 3.80 -6.53
CA VAL A 74 3.17 3.01 -7.75
C VAL A 74 1.82 2.30 -7.69
N HIS A 75 0.93 2.73 -8.58
CA HIS A 75 -0.42 2.19 -8.74
C HIS A 75 -0.39 1.16 -9.87
N SER A 76 -0.84 -0.06 -9.59
CA SER A 76 -1.04 -1.06 -10.63
C SER A 76 -2.47 -1.57 -10.65
N LYS A 77 -2.95 -1.95 -11.83
CA LYS A 77 -4.28 -2.53 -12.04
C LYS A 77 -4.16 -4.03 -12.33
N PRO A 78 -5.19 -4.83 -12.02
CA PRO A 78 -5.25 -6.26 -12.36
C PRO A 78 -5.12 -6.56 -13.85
N THR A 79 -5.42 -5.58 -14.72
CA THR A 79 -5.19 -5.63 -16.18
C THR A 79 -3.72 -5.56 -16.59
N GLY A 80 -2.80 -5.26 -15.65
CA GLY A 80 -1.36 -5.19 -15.86
C GLY A 80 -0.80 -3.77 -16.04
N GLU A 81 -1.66 -2.76 -16.14
CA GLU A 81 -1.24 -1.36 -16.20
C GLU A 81 -0.53 -0.95 -14.90
N GLU A 82 0.52 -0.14 -15.03
CA GLU A 82 1.24 0.43 -13.89
C GLU A 82 1.67 1.86 -14.19
N PHE A 83 1.43 2.76 -13.24
CA PHE A 83 1.87 4.14 -13.31
C PHE A 83 2.14 4.71 -11.91
N ALA A 84 2.92 5.77 -11.84
CA ALA A 84 3.13 6.48 -10.57
C ALA A 84 2.03 7.53 -10.36
N LEU A 85 1.39 7.55 -9.19
CA LEU A 85 0.48 8.64 -8.79
C LEU A 85 1.23 9.94 -8.48
N GLY A 86 2.56 9.90 -8.52
CA GLY A 86 3.46 10.98 -8.18
C GLY A 86 4.45 10.59 -7.10
N ARG A 87 5.21 11.58 -6.64
CA ARG A 87 6.13 11.49 -5.51
C ARG A 87 5.55 12.18 -4.30
N GLY A 88 5.91 11.71 -3.12
CA GLY A 88 5.64 12.40 -1.85
C GLY A 88 6.80 12.24 -0.89
N THR A 89 6.80 13.09 0.14
CA THR A 89 7.82 13.09 1.18
C THR A 89 7.39 12.23 2.34
N VAL A 90 8.27 11.37 2.83
CA VAL A 90 8.05 10.61 4.06
C VAL A 90 8.14 11.56 5.24
N THR A 91 7.07 11.63 6.03
CA THR A 91 6.94 12.56 7.17
C THR A 91 6.90 11.84 8.52
N ASP A 92 6.68 10.53 8.52
CA ASP A 92 6.69 9.70 9.73
C ASP A 92 7.02 8.24 9.39
N ARG A 93 7.74 7.58 10.29
CA ARG A 93 8.04 6.15 10.25
C ARG A 93 7.71 5.54 11.61
N THR A 94 6.63 4.75 11.67
CA THR A 94 6.20 4.06 12.89
C THR A 94 6.56 2.56 12.80
N VAL A 95 7.70 2.14 13.39
CA VAL A 95 8.17 0.74 13.35
C VAL A 95 7.18 -0.24 13.98
N SER A 96 6.62 0.09 15.15
CA SER A 96 5.66 -0.77 15.87
C SER A 96 4.36 -1.03 15.10
N LYS A 97 4.04 -0.18 14.11
CA LYS A 97 2.86 -0.32 13.24
C LYS A 97 3.24 -0.75 11.82
N GLN A 98 4.51 -1.03 11.58
CA GLN A 98 5.11 -1.30 10.26
C GLN A 98 4.64 -0.30 9.19
N ARG A 99 4.72 1.00 9.50
CA ARG A 99 4.03 2.04 8.75
C ARG A 99 4.93 3.22 8.41
N ILE A 100 4.78 3.76 7.20
CA ILE A 100 5.26 5.08 6.82
C ILE A 100 4.09 6.03 6.49
N THR A 101 4.29 7.32 6.73
CA THR A 101 3.35 8.37 6.32
C THR A 101 4.00 9.20 5.23
N VAL A 102 3.30 9.34 4.10
CA VAL A 102 3.76 10.11 2.94
C VAL A 102 2.83 11.29 2.73
N THR A 103 3.39 12.48 2.61
CA THR A 103 2.64 13.70 2.31
C THR A 103 2.96 14.20 0.90
N ARG A 104 1.93 14.60 0.18
CA ARG A 104 2.04 15.28 -1.12
C ARG A 104 1.31 16.61 -1.05
N GLU A 105 1.89 17.65 -1.64
CA GLU A 105 1.18 18.88 -1.97
C GLU A 105 0.58 18.72 -3.37
N LEU A 106 -0.67 19.14 -3.54
CA LEU A 106 -1.41 19.04 -4.78
C LEU A 106 -1.37 20.38 -5.49
N SER A 107 -0.98 20.35 -6.76
CA SER A 107 -0.83 21.56 -7.59
C SER A 107 -2.02 21.80 -8.54
N SER A 108 -2.90 20.81 -8.69
CA SER A 108 -4.01 20.87 -9.65
C SER A 108 -5.32 21.25 -8.98
N SER A 109 -6.11 22.09 -9.65
CA SER A 109 -7.49 22.35 -9.26
C SER A 109 -8.43 21.24 -9.76
N GLY A 110 -9.64 21.19 -9.22
CA GLY A 110 -10.69 20.28 -9.69
C GLY A 110 -11.65 19.87 -8.58
N ARG A 111 -12.14 18.65 -8.65
CA ARG A 111 -12.98 18.03 -7.63
C ARG A 111 -12.38 16.69 -7.24
N TYR A 112 -12.46 16.33 -5.97
CA TYR A 112 -12.27 14.94 -5.57
C TYR A 112 -13.61 14.23 -5.81
N ASP A 113 -13.79 13.57 -6.94
CA ASP A 113 -15.13 13.17 -7.41
C ASP A 113 -15.90 12.30 -6.40
N ALA A 114 -15.24 11.29 -5.83
CA ALA A 114 -15.84 10.40 -4.84
C ALA A 114 -16.17 11.12 -3.51
N ILE A 115 -15.28 12.02 -3.06
CA ILE A 115 -15.41 12.76 -1.80
C ILE A 115 -16.43 13.90 -1.91
N GLY A 116 -16.37 14.63 -3.02
CA GLY A 116 -17.27 15.68 -3.40
C GLY A 116 -16.82 17.11 -3.11
N THR A 117 -15.62 17.29 -2.56
CA THR A 117 -15.04 18.59 -2.22
C THR A 117 -14.19 19.15 -3.36
N ARG A 118 -14.02 20.47 -3.37
CA ARG A 118 -13.14 21.17 -4.31
C ARG A 118 -11.68 20.85 -3.99
N ARG A 119 -10.94 20.41 -5.01
CA ARG A 119 -9.49 20.27 -5.01
C ARG A 119 -8.87 21.59 -5.44
N GLU A 120 -7.92 22.08 -4.67
CA GLU A 120 -7.28 23.38 -4.89
C GLU A 120 -5.76 23.22 -4.83
N PRO A 121 -4.99 24.03 -5.59
CA PRO A 121 -3.55 24.11 -5.40
C PRO A 121 -3.22 24.46 -3.94
N GLY A 122 -2.25 23.76 -3.34
CA GLY A 122 -1.90 23.88 -1.92
C GLY A 122 -2.65 22.90 -1.01
N ASP A 123 -3.65 22.16 -1.52
CA ASP A 123 -4.21 21.02 -0.79
C ASP A 123 -3.10 20.00 -0.48
N THR A 124 -3.18 19.36 0.68
CA THR A 124 -2.27 18.28 1.08
C THR A 124 -2.98 16.94 1.07
N ALA A 125 -2.27 15.89 0.63
CA ALA A 125 -2.68 14.50 0.67
C ALA A 125 -1.73 13.71 1.57
N THR A 126 -2.16 13.39 2.79
CA THR A 126 -1.39 12.59 3.75
C THR A 126 -1.85 11.15 3.70
N THR A 127 -0.99 10.26 3.19
CA THR A 127 -1.27 8.84 3.01
C THR A 127 -0.48 7.99 4.00
N ARG A 128 -1.12 6.99 4.60
CA ARG A 128 -0.47 6.11 5.57
C ARG A 128 -0.38 4.69 5.03
N PHE A 129 0.82 4.25 4.72
CA PHE A 129 1.08 2.92 4.17
C PHE A 129 1.62 2.02 5.26
N ALA A 130 0.90 0.94 5.54
CA ALA A 130 1.35 -0.11 6.45
C ALA A 130 1.71 -1.36 5.65
N GLU A 131 2.91 -1.88 5.84
CA GLU A 131 3.41 -3.08 5.18
C GLU A 131 2.43 -4.24 5.39
N GLY A 132 2.11 -4.96 4.31
CA GLY A 132 1.21 -6.11 4.36
C GLY A 132 -0.29 -5.77 4.42
N ARG A 133 -0.66 -4.49 4.52
CA ARG A 133 -2.06 -4.11 4.65
C ARG A 133 -2.78 -4.09 3.30
N TRP A 134 -3.99 -4.63 3.26
CA TRP A 134 -4.89 -4.66 2.08
C TRP A 134 -5.60 -3.32 1.80
N TRP A 135 -5.17 -2.25 2.46
CA TRP A 135 -5.76 -0.93 2.30
C TRP A 135 -4.82 0.16 2.81
N TYR A 136 -4.99 1.38 2.31
CA TYR A 136 -4.32 2.56 2.85
C TYR A 136 -5.23 3.79 2.79
N PRO A 137 -5.26 4.63 3.85
CA PRO A 137 -6.03 5.86 3.86
C PRO A 137 -5.17 7.04 3.38
N THR A 138 -5.77 7.90 2.56
CA THR A 138 -5.31 9.24 2.22
C THR A 138 -6.28 10.26 2.81
N VAL A 139 -5.77 11.13 3.69
CA VAL A 139 -6.53 12.25 4.24
C VAL A 139 -6.18 13.50 3.44
N TYR A 140 -7.21 14.17 2.91
CA TYR A 140 -7.07 15.42 2.19
C TYR A 140 -7.40 16.61 3.08
N ARG A 141 -6.56 17.64 3.04
CA ARG A 141 -6.77 18.91 3.74
C ARG A 141 -6.47 20.07 2.81
N GLY A 142 -7.19 21.17 2.97
CA GLY A 142 -6.83 22.44 2.32
C GLY A 142 -5.53 23.01 2.87
N GLU A 143 -4.99 24.02 2.18
CA GLU A 143 -3.77 24.74 2.59
C GLU A 143 -3.85 25.26 4.04
N SER A 144 -5.03 25.74 4.47
CA SER A 144 -5.32 26.18 5.83
C SER A 144 -5.55 25.04 6.85
N GLY A 145 -5.43 23.79 6.43
CA GLY A 145 -5.70 22.59 7.24
C GLY A 145 -7.15 22.13 7.27
N THR A 146 -8.08 22.83 6.62
CA THR A 146 -9.51 22.49 6.56
C THR A 146 -9.71 21.06 6.01
N PRO A 147 -10.44 20.18 6.71
CA PRO A 147 -10.70 18.81 6.22
C PRO A 147 -11.44 18.81 4.88
N LYS A 148 -10.89 18.12 3.88
CA LYS A 148 -11.52 17.94 2.57
C LYS A 148 -12.15 16.55 2.43
N GLY A 149 -11.71 15.57 3.21
CA GLY A 149 -12.25 14.21 3.28
C GLY A 149 -11.16 13.15 3.42
N THR A 150 -11.57 11.88 3.52
CA THR A 150 -10.67 10.72 3.54
C THR A 150 -11.07 9.75 2.44
N TYR A 151 -10.07 9.31 1.68
CA TYR A 151 -10.16 8.24 0.70
C TYR A 151 -9.41 7.04 1.24
N VAL A 152 -9.98 5.84 1.17
CA VAL A 152 -9.29 4.61 1.57
C VAL A 152 -9.34 3.63 0.42
N ASN A 153 -8.17 3.38 -0.16
CA ASN A 153 -8.04 2.41 -1.24
C ASN A 153 -7.99 1.00 -0.70
N ILE A 154 -8.71 0.07 -1.32
CA ILE A 154 -8.59 -1.36 -1.06
C ILE A 154 -7.74 -1.98 -2.16
N ALA A 155 -6.68 -2.67 -1.75
CA ALA A 155 -5.65 -3.18 -2.63
C ALA A 155 -5.13 -4.54 -2.15
N THR A 156 -4.34 -5.20 -3.00
CA THR A 156 -3.43 -6.24 -2.52
C THR A 156 -2.49 -5.68 -1.45
N PRO A 157 -1.86 -6.51 -0.60
CA PRO A 157 -0.98 -6.03 0.46
C PRO A 157 0.06 -5.01 -0.03
N VAL A 158 0.09 -3.87 0.65
CA VAL A 158 1.06 -2.81 0.40
C VAL A 158 2.47 -3.27 0.73
N GLU A 159 3.42 -2.91 -0.12
CA GLU A 159 4.85 -3.14 0.07
C GLU A 159 5.63 -1.82 -0.01
N VAL A 160 6.35 -1.49 1.08
CA VAL A 160 7.23 -0.32 1.20
C VAL A 160 8.65 -0.68 0.74
N PHE A 161 9.01 -0.30 -0.48
CA PHE A 161 10.34 -0.49 -1.06
C PHE A 161 11.23 0.75 -0.86
N PRO A 162 12.56 0.63 -1.06
CA PRO A 162 13.53 1.72 -0.88
C PRO A 162 13.11 3.08 -1.46
N THR A 163 12.59 3.09 -2.69
CA THR A 163 12.27 4.33 -3.41
C THR A 163 10.80 4.47 -3.77
N GLU A 164 9.97 3.50 -3.39
CA GLU A 164 8.59 3.42 -3.84
C GLU A 164 7.70 2.58 -2.93
N ILE A 165 6.41 2.87 -2.98
CA ILE A 165 5.37 2.05 -2.38
C ILE A 165 4.61 1.38 -3.50
N ARG A 166 4.43 0.06 -3.41
CA ARG A 166 3.73 -0.74 -4.41
C ARG A 166 2.50 -1.42 -3.84
N TYR A 167 1.49 -1.52 -4.67
CA TYR A 167 0.28 -2.32 -4.47
C TYR A 167 -0.41 -2.51 -5.83
N MET A 168 -1.36 -3.44 -5.88
CA MET A 168 -2.32 -3.57 -6.96
C MET A 168 -3.70 -3.18 -6.42
N ASP A 169 -4.27 -2.18 -7.06
CA ASP A 169 -5.58 -1.63 -6.75
C ASP A 169 -6.69 -2.62 -7.12
N LEU A 170 -7.69 -2.77 -6.25
CA LEU A 170 -8.79 -3.71 -6.43
C LEU A 170 -10.11 -3.01 -6.74
N TYR A 171 -10.03 -1.78 -7.26
CA TYR A 171 -11.13 -0.93 -7.74
C TYR A 171 -12.09 -0.43 -6.65
N ILE A 172 -12.36 -1.24 -5.62
CA ILE A 172 -13.26 -0.88 -4.53
C ILE A 172 -12.59 0.07 -3.52
N ASP A 173 -13.29 1.13 -3.16
CA ASP A 173 -12.78 2.16 -2.24
C ASP A 173 -13.78 2.48 -1.12
N VAL A 174 -13.28 3.05 -0.02
CA VAL A 174 -14.10 3.59 1.07
C VAL A 174 -13.85 5.09 1.23
N ILE A 175 -14.93 5.87 1.21
CA ILE A 175 -14.89 7.32 1.24
C ILE A 175 -15.55 7.85 2.51
N LYS A 176 -14.85 8.72 3.25
CA LYS A 176 -15.42 9.52 4.34
C LYS A 176 -15.44 10.99 3.95
N ARG A 177 -16.65 11.55 3.82
CA ARG A 177 -16.88 12.97 3.48
C ARG A 177 -16.64 13.88 4.71
N PRO A 178 -16.46 15.20 4.50
CA PRO A 178 -16.30 16.14 5.61
C PRO A 178 -17.47 16.17 6.60
N ASP A 179 -18.69 15.87 6.13
CA ASP A 179 -19.90 15.78 6.97
C ASP A 179 -19.97 14.48 7.80
N GLY A 180 -18.98 13.60 7.66
CA GLY A 180 -18.90 12.32 8.35
C GLY A 180 -19.52 11.14 7.59
N THR A 181 -20.21 11.37 6.46
CA THR A 181 -20.83 10.29 5.66
C THR A 181 -19.77 9.33 5.15
N VAL A 182 -20.01 8.02 5.31
CA VAL A 182 -19.11 6.94 4.86
C VAL A 182 -19.78 6.01 3.85
N ASN A 183 -19.22 5.94 2.65
CA ASN A 183 -19.70 5.07 1.56
C ASN A 183 -18.59 4.18 1.04
N ILE A 184 -18.97 2.96 0.65
CA ILE A 184 -18.16 2.11 -0.23
C ILE A 184 -18.55 2.46 -1.66
N VAL A 185 -17.58 2.63 -2.54
CA VAL A 185 -17.79 3.01 -3.95
C VAL A 185 -17.10 2.02 -4.89
N ASP A 186 -17.47 2.08 -6.17
CA ASP A 186 -16.82 1.34 -7.27
C ASP A 186 -16.87 -0.20 -7.13
N GLN A 187 -17.93 -0.69 -6.48
CA GLN A 187 -18.20 -2.13 -6.35
C GLN A 187 -18.54 -2.78 -7.70
N ASP A 188 -19.13 -2.00 -8.61
CA ASP A 188 -19.43 -2.38 -9.99
C ASP A 188 -18.15 -2.54 -10.83
N GLU A 189 -17.14 -1.68 -10.63
CA GLU A 189 -15.82 -1.86 -11.27
C GLU A 189 -15.16 -3.17 -10.82
N LEU A 190 -15.22 -3.50 -9.53
CA LEU A 190 -14.73 -4.80 -9.03
C LEU A 190 -15.52 -5.96 -9.65
N GLY A 191 -16.85 -5.85 -9.74
CA GLY A 191 -17.70 -6.86 -10.39
C GLY A 191 -17.31 -7.10 -11.85
N ALA A 192 -17.12 -6.03 -12.62
CA ALA A 192 -16.66 -6.12 -14.01
C ALA A 192 -15.27 -6.75 -14.14
N ALA A 193 -14.37 -6.51 -13.19
CA ALA A 193 -13.05 -7.13 -13.17
C ALA A 193 -13.09 -8.65 -12.87
N ILE A 194 -14.07 -9.11 -12.10
CA ILE A 194 -14.35 -10.54 -11.89
C ILE A 194 -14.87 -11.16 -13.19
N ASP A 195 -15.89 -10.55 -13.80
CA ASP A 195 -16.50 -11.02 -15.05
C ASP A 195 -15.47 -11.13 -16.19
N ALA A 196 -14.51 -10.21 -16.22
CA ALA A 196 -13.40 -10.21 -17.17
C ALA A 196 -12.25 -11.17 -16.82
N GLY A 197 -12.31 -11.85 -15.67
CA GLY A 197 -11.28 -12.79 -15.21
C GLY A 197 -9.96 -12.12 -14.78
N HIS A 198 -9.98 -10.80 -14.52
CA HIS A 198 -8.80 -10.06 -14.06
C HIS A 198 -8.60 -10.18 -12.54
N VAL A 199 -9.67 -10.39 -11.78
CA VAL A 199 -9.62 -10.58 -10.33
C VAL A 199 -10.31 -11.90 -9.96
N PRO A 200 -9.60 -12.84 -9.32
CA PRO A 200 -10.23 -14.06 -8.81
C PRO A 200 -11.30 -13.75 -7.75
N GLU A 201 -12.41 -14.49 -7.73
CA GLU A 201 -13.51 -14.30 -6.77
C GLU A 201 -13.01 -14.28 -5.31
N VAL A 202 -12.11 -15.18 -4.94
CA VAL A 202 -11.53 -15.22 -3.58
C VAL A 202 -10.80 -13.93 -3.19
N VAL A 203 -10.19 -13.23 -4.16
CA VAL A 203 -9.53 -11.94 -3.92
C VAL A 203 -10.57 -10.84 -3.79
N ALA A 204 -11.62 -10.85 -4.63
CA ALA A 204 -12.71 -9.89 -4.58
C ALA A 204 -13.54 -10.00 -3.29
N ASP A 205 -13.82 -11.22 -2.82
CA ASP A 205 -14.49 -11.48 -1.54
C ASP A 205 -13.68 -10.91 -0.38
N ARG A 206 -12.37 -11.12 -0.40
CA ARG A 206 -11.46 -10.55 0.61
C ARG A 206 -11.46 -9.03 0.55
N ALA A 207 -11.38 -8.43 -0.64
CA ALA A 207 -11.42 -6.98 -0.82
C ALA A 207 -12.73 -6.38 -0.29
N THR A 208 -13.87 -6.98 -0.63
CA THR A 208 -15.20 -6.56 -0.16
C THR A 208 -15.31 -6.65 1.35
N GLY A 209 -14.83 -7.75 1.96
CA GLY A 209 -14.81 -7.91 3.42
C GLY A 209 -13.89 -6.90 4.12
N VAL A 210 -12.76 -6.53 3.51
CA VAL A 210 -11.87 -5.47 4.02
C VAL A 210 -12.55 -4.11 3.90
N ALA A 211 -13.17 -3.79 2.76
CA ALA A 211 -13.91 -2.54 2.55
C ALA A 211 -15.00 -2.35 3.60
N GLN A 212 -15.78 -3.39 3.88
CA GLN A 212 -16.84 -3.36 4.90
C GLN A 212 -16.27 -3.06 6.30
N LYS A 213 -15.22 -3.77 6.72
CA LYS A 213 -14.56 -3.54 8.02
C LYS A 213 -14.01 -2.12 8.14
N VAL A 214 -13.40 -1.61 7.07
CA VAL A 214 -12.89 -0.22 7.03
C VAL A 214 -14.04 0.77 7.15
N ALA A 215 -15.14 0.57 6.42
CA ALA A 215 -16.30 1.44 6.47
C ALA A 215 -16.92 1.47 7.88
N ASP A 216 -17.01 0.33 8.55
CA ASP A 216 -17.55 0.23 9.91
C ASP A 216 -16.69 0.99 10.92
N VAL A 217 -15.35 0.86 10.84
CA VAL A 217 -14.41 1.63 11.67
C VAL A 217 -14.48 3.13 11.41
N LEU A 218 -14.79 3.55 10.18
CA LEU A 218 -14.91 4.98 9.85
C LEU A 218 -16.25 5.60 10.30
N ARG A 219 -17.27 4.77 10.53
CA ARG A 219 -18.61 5.16 11.01
C ARG A 219 -18.70 5.23 12.53
N SER A 220 -17.90 4.43 13.25
CA SER A 220 -17.77 4.49 14.72
C SER A 220 -17.05 5.75 15.18
#